data_AF-A0A6C1QXJ1-F1
#
_entry.id   AF-A0A6C1QXJ1-F1
#
_cell.length_a   1.000
_cell.length_b   1.000
_cell.length_c   1.000
_cell.angle_alpha   90.00
_cell.angle_beta   90.00
_cell.angle_gamma   90.00
#
_symmetry.space_group_name_H-M   'P 1'
#
loop_
_entity.id
_entity.type
_entity.pdbx_description
1 polymer ?
#
loop_
_entity_poly.entity_id
_entity_poly.type
_entity_poly.pdbx_seq_one_letter_code
_entity_poly.pdbx_strand_id
1 'polypeptide(L)'
;MTFGDSNMDMQKHEIATIAEKNRVVTRILDAFTQRSSFLIIGHQSPDEDCIASMVAVGLLLSKMQKRVLICTATEIPVHFRYLLEI
;
A
#
# COMPACT_ATOMS: atom_id res chain seq x y z
N MET A 1 0.65 21.47 -33.29
CA MET A 1 0.14 20.93 -32.02
C MET A 1 -0.31 19.50 -32.26
N THR A 2 0.47 18.54 -31.80
CA THR A 2 0.05 17.14 -31.61
C THR A 2 0.92 16.62 -30.47
N PHE A 3 0.38 16.64 -29.25
CA PHE A 3 0.99 15.93 -28.13
C PHE A 3 0.68 14.45 -28.37
N GLY A 4 1.71 13.68 -28.68
CA GLY A 4 1.58 12.23 -28.77
C GLY A 4 1.42 11.68 -27.36
N ASP A 5 0.25 11.12 -27.08
CA ASP A 5 0.01 10.31 -25.89
C ASP A 5 0.86 9.04 -25.98
N SER A 6 2.06 9.09 -25.41
CA SER A 6 2.81 7.88 -25.09
C SER A 6 2.12 7.21 -23.89
N ASN A 7 1.13 6.38 -24.17
CA ASN A 7 0.55 5.46 -23.19
C ASN A 7 1.66 4.47 -22.78
N MET A 8 2.37 4.77 -21.69
CA MET A 8 3.33 3.85 -21.09
C MET A 8 2.56 2.71 -20.45
N ASP A 9 2.33 1.65 -21.23
CA ASP A 9 1.75 0.40 -20.77
C ASP A 9 2.73 -0.24 -19.78
N MET A 10 2.49 -0.02 -18.49
CA MET A 10 3.31 -0.56 -17.41
C MET A 10 2.99 -2.05 -17.26
N GLN A 11 3.63 -2.87 -18.10
CA GLN A 11 3.45 -4.31 -18.09
C GLN A 11 3.84 -4.89 -16.72
N LYS A 12 2.94 -5.70 -16.16
CA LYS A 12 3.22 -6.48 -14.94
C LYS A 12 4.37 -7.44 -15.24
N HIS A 13 5.53 -7.21 -14.62
CA HIS A 13 6.65 -8.12 -14.71
C HIS A 13 6.48 -9.27 -13.70
N GLU A 14 6.61 -10.50 -14.17
CA GLU A 14 6.53 -11.69 -13.32
C GLU A 14 7.81 -11.85 -12.50
N ILE A 15 7.67 -12.22 -11.22
CA ILE A 15 8.80 -12.56 -10.35
C ILE A 15 9.06 -14.06 -10.52
N ALA A 16 10.08 -14.41 -11.30
CA ALA A 16 10.27 -15.77 -11.81
C ALA A 16 10.79 -16.78 -10.76
N THR A 17 11.44 -16.30 -9.69
CA THR A 17 12.11 -17.18 -8.71
C THR A 17 11.80 -16.84 -7.26
N ILE A 18 11.86 -17.86 -6.40
CA ILE A 18 11.76 -17.67 -4.94
C ILE A 18 12.85 -16.74 -4.42
N ALA A 19 14.08 -16.83 -4.95
CA ALA A 19 15.17 -15.95 -4.57
C ALA A 19 14.85 -14.47 -4.87
N GLU A 20 14.25 -14.20 -6.02
CA GLU A 20 13.82 -12.85 -6.40
C GLU A 20 12.67 -12.36 -5.53
N LYS A 21 11.67 -13.20 -5.28
CA LYS A 21 10.57 -12.90 -4.35
C LYS A 21 11.09 -12.55 -2.96
N ASN A 22 12.04 -13.33 -2.44
CA ASN A 22 12.66 -13.08 -1.14
C ASN A 22 13.41 -11.75 -1.12
N ARG A 23 14.11 -11.37 -2.20
CA ARG A 23 14.78 -10.05 -2.29
C ARG A 23 13.77 -8.91 -2.23
N VAL A 24 12.62 -9.03 -2.90
CA VAL A 24 11.54 -8.03 -2.82
C VAL A 24 11.03 -7.91 -1.39
N VAL A 25 10.73 -9.04 -0.75
CA VAL A 25 10.26 -9.07 0.65
C VAL A 25 11.29 -8.45 1.60
N THR A 26 12.57 -8.81 1.47
CA THR A 26 13.65 -8.24 2.29
C THR A 26 13.72 -6.72 2.15
N ARG A 27 13.62 -6.18 0.93
CA ARG A 27 13.61 -4.72 0.72
C ARG A 27 12.44 -4.02 1.40
N ILE A 28 11.27 -4.66 1.42
CA ILE A 28 10.09 -4.13 2.14
C ILE A 28 10.36 -4.14 3.65
N LEU A 29 10.90 -5.23 4.19
CA LEU A 29 11.24 -5.34 5.61
C LEU A 29 12.33 -4.34 6.03
N ASP A 30 13.33 -4.11 5.17
CA ASP A 30 14.36 -3.09 5.38
C ASP A 30 13.73 -1.69 5.45
N ALA A 31 12.79 -1.37 4.56
CA ALA A 31 12.05 -0.11 4.62
C ALA A 31 11.28 0.02 5.94
N PHE A 32 10.61 -1.04 6.38
CA PHE A 32 9.85 -1.06 7.64
C PHE A 32 10.74 -0.84 8.86
N THR A 33 11.92 -1.46 8.89
CA THR A 33 12.84 -1.36 10.03
C THR A 33 13.57 -0.03 10.08
N GLN A 34 14.03 0.50 8.94
CA GLN A 34 14.90 1.67 8.86
C GLN A 34 14.15 3.01 8.92
N ARG A 35 12.90 3.08 8.45
CA ARG A 35 12.11 4.32 8.46
C ARG A 35 11.29 4.44 9.74
N SER A 36 10.98 5.67 10.16
CA SER A 36 10.21 5.95 11.37
C SER A 36 8.76 6.38 11.11
N SER A 37 8.45 6.79 9.87
CA SER A 37 7.18 7.39 9.50
C SER A 37 6.73 6.89 8.13
N PHE A 38 5.44 6.55 8.00
CA PHE A 38 4.86 5.96 6.80
C PHE A 38 3.55 6.66 6.43
N LEU A 39 3.34 6.82 5.14
CA LEU A 39 2.07 7.21 4.54
C LEU A 39 1.55 6.04 3.71
N ILE A 40 0.36 5.55 4.02
CA ILE A 40 -0.32 4.49 3.30
C ILE A 40 -1.46 5.14 2.51
N ILE A 41 -1.52 4.86 1.20
CA ILE A 41 -2.47 5.50 0.28
C ILE A 41 -3.28 4.43 -0.44
N GLY A 42 -4.59 4.55 -0.40
CA GLY A 42 -5.52 3.72 -1.17
C GLY A 42 -5.85 4.30 -2.55
N HIS A 43 -6.52 3.53 -3.40
CA HIS A 43 -7.03 4.05 -4.68
C HIS A 43 -8.31 4.86 -4.49
N GLN A 44 -8.74 5.55 -5.56
CA GLN A 44 -9.87 6.48 -5.55
C GLN A 44 -11.22 5.85 -5.15
N SER A 45 -11.42 4.58 -5.46
CA SER A 45 -12.67 3.85 -5.16
C SER A 45 -12.34 2.61 -4.34
N PRO A 46 -11.90 2.75 -3.07
CA PRO A 46 -11.35 1.67 -2.29
C PRO A 46 -12.40 0.57 -2.06
N ASP A 47 -12.02 -0.66 -2.32
CA ASP A 47 -12.79 -1.85 -1.99
C ASP A 47 -12.36 -2.44 -0.63
N GLU A 48 -12.97 -3.56 -0.26
CA GLU A 48 -12.70 -4.25 1.01
C GLU A 48 -11.21 -4.62 1.15
N ASP A 49 -10.62 -5.19 0.09
CA ASP A 49 -9.23 -5.63 0.08
C ASP A 49 -8.27 -4.45 0.22
N CYS A 50 -8.58 -3.32 -0.40
CA CYS A 50 -7.81 -2.09 -0.25
C CYS A 50 -7.82 -1.60 1.20
N ILE A 51 -9.00 -1.41 1.80
CA ILE A 51 -9.11 -0.92 3.18
C ILE A 51 -8.45 -1.91 4.15
N ALA A 52 -8.75 -3.20 4.03
CA ALA A 52 -8.20 -4.24 4.90
C ALA A 52 -6.67 -4.31 4.82
N SER A 53 -6.09 -4.25 3.61
CA SER A 53 -4.64 -4.26 3.41
C SER A 53 -3.96 -3.04 4.02
N MET A 54 -4.54 -1.84 3.82
CA MET A 54 -4.00 -0.61 4.40
C MET A 54 -4.03 -0.66 5.93
N VAL A 55 -5.15 -1.09 6.50
CA VAL A 55 -5.34 -1.23 7.95
C VAL A 55 -4.36 -2.25 8.52
N ALA A 56 -4.22 -3.42 7.89
CA ALA A 56 -3.31 -4.48 8.34
C ALA A 56 -1.85 -4.00 8.38
N VAL A 57 -1.39 -3.32 7.33
CA VAL A 57 -0.03 -2.75 7.28
C VAL A 57 0.11 -1.62 8.28
N GLY A 58 -0.89 -0.76 8.43
CA GLY A 58 -0.86 0.33 9.41
C GLY A 58 -0.76 -0.16 10.84
N LEU A 59 -1.51 -1.21 11.20
CA LEU A 59 -1.43 -1.88 12.50
C LEU A 59 -0.06 -2.53 12.71
N LEU A 60 0.47 -3.25 11.72
CA LEU A 60 1.77 -3.89 11.79
C LEU A 60 2.87 -2.86 12.09
N LEU A 61 2.90 -1.76 11.34
CA LEU A 61 3.85 -0.67 11.52
C LEU A 61 3.66 0.04 12.88
N SER A 62 2.42 0.22 13.32
CA SER A 62 2.12 0.82 14.63
C SER A 62 2.64 -0.05 15.79
N LYS A 63 2.50 -1.38 15.69
CA LYS A 63 3.08 -2.34 16.65
C LYS A 63 4.60 -2.31 16.68
N MET A 64 5.24 -1.91 15.58
CA MET A 64 6.68 -1.65 15.50
C MET A 64 7.07 -0.23 15.95
N GLN A 65 6.15 0.48 16.63
CA GLN A 65 6.33 1.85 17.13
C GLN A 65 6.66 2.87 16.02
N LYS A 66 6.15 2.64 14.81
CA LYS A 66 6.29 3.59 13.69
C LYS A 66 5.12 4.57 13.68
N ARG A 67 5.36 5.79 13.20
CA ARG A 67 4.28 6.75 12.93
C ARG A 67 3.62 6.40 11.59
N VAL A 68 2.30 6.25 11.56
CA VAL A 68 1.57 5.86 10.35
C VAL A 68 0.44 6.85 10.10
N LEU A 69 0.30 7.29 8.85
CA LEU A 69 -0.87 8.00 8.35
C LEU A 69 -1.52 7.16 7.25
N ILE A 70 -2.83 6.94 7.35
CA ILE A 70 -3.63 6.27 6.30
C ILE A 70 -4.43 7.34 5.58
N CYS A 71 -4.27 7.41 4.26
CA CYS A 71 -4.99 8.31 3.37
C CYS A 71 -5.88 7.47 2.44
N THR A 72 -7.17 7.76 2.46
CA THR A 72 -8.18 7.05 1.66
C THR A 72 -8.97 8.05 0.82
N ALA A 73 -9.80 7.55 -0.09
CA ALA A 73 -10.73 8.40 -0.81
C ALA A 73 -11.68 9.15 0.15
N THR A 74 -12.22 10.28 -0.31
CA THR A 74 -13.02 11.21 0.49
C THR A 74 -14.23 10.57 1.16
N GLU A 75 -14.78 9.51 0.58
CA GLU A 75 -15.91 8.76 1.12
C GLU A 75 -15.57 7.28 1.22
N ILE A 76 -15.41 6.81 2.45
CA ILE A 76 -15.27 5.38 2.74
C ILE A 76 -16.69 4.83 2.93
N PRO A 77 -17.08 3.79 2.17
CA PRO A 77 -18.37 3.15 2.35
C PRO A 77 -18.61 2.76 3.81
N VAL A 78 -19.84 3.00 4.31
CA VAL A 78 -20.19 2.82 5.74
C VAL A 78 -19.83 1.42 6.26
N HIS A 79 -19.99 0.40 5.42
CA HIS A 79 -19.71 -0.99 5.76
C HIS A 79 -18.22 -1.30 5.99
N PHE A 80 -17.29 -0.42 5.60
CA PHE A 80 -15.85 -0.57 5.88
C PHE A 80 -15.38 0.24 7.09
N ARG A 81 -16.23 1.06 7.70
CA ARG A 81 -15.83 1.93 8.82
C ARG A 81 -15.33 1.16 10.05
N TYR A 82 -15.85 -0.04 10.29
CA TYR A 82 -15.42 -0.89 11.41
C TYR A 82 -13.92 -1.23 11.35
N LEU A 83 -13.31 -1.24 10.16
CA LEU A 83 -11.87 -1.50 9.99
C LEU A 83 -10.99 -0.33 10.45
N LEU A 84 -11.57 0.88 10.56
CA LEU A 84 -10.85 2.09 10.95
C LEU A 84 -11.05 2.43 12.43
N GLU A 85 -12.04 1.81 13.09
CA GLU A 85 -12.35 1.99 14.50
C GLU A 85 -11.60 0.96 15.36
N ILE A 86 -10.27 0.99 15.31
CA ILE A 86 -9.36 0.05 16.00
C ILE A 86 -8.25 0.74 16.78
#